data_AF-A0A921H4V6-F1
#
_entry.id   AF-A0A921H4V6-F1
#
_cell.length_a   1.000
_cell.length_b   1.000
_cell.length_c   1.000
_cell.angle_alpha   90.00
_cell.angle_beta   90.00
_cell.angle_gamma   90.00
#
_symmetry.space_group_name_H-M   'P 1'
#
loop_
_entity.id
_entity.type
_entity.pdbx_description
1 polymer ?
#
loop_
_entity_poly.entity_id
_entity_poly.type
_entity_poly.pdbx_seq_one_letter_code
_entity_poly.pdbx_strand_id
1 'polypeptide(L)' 'MEKLTHQEEEIMLIIWQVKSGVIKDFLNRMEEPKPPYTTVASIVKNLEKKGFLTSKKHGNIYE' A
#
# COMPACT_ATOMS: atom_id res chain seq x y z
N MET A 1 -21.33 -0.35 2.45
CA MET A 1 -20.16 -0.09 1.59
C MET A 1 -19.18 0.73 2.41
N GLU A 2 -18.09 0.12 2.88
CA GLU A 2 -17.00 0.88 3.48
C GLU A 2 -16.41 1.78 2.39
N LYS A 3 -16.55 3.10 2.55
CA LYS A 3 -15.89 4.05 1.67
C LYS A 3 -14.41 4.02 1.98
N LEU A 4 -13.61 3.68 0.99
CA LEU A 4 -12.18 3.95 1.01
C LEU A 4 -12.04 5.48 0.95
N THR A 5 -11.14 6.02 1.73
CA THR A 5 -10.71 7.42 1.58
C THR A 5 -9.98 7.57 0.25
N HIS A 6 -9.96 8.77 -0.32
CA HIS A 6 -9.23 9.07 -1.56
C HIS A 6 -7.80 8.52 -1.52
N GLN A 7 -7.14 8.67 -0.37
CA GLN A 7 -5.79 8.14 -0.15
C GLN A 7 -5.77 6.61 -0.22
N GLU A 8 -6.67 5.91 0.47
CA GLU A 8 -6.76 4.45 0.40
C GLU A 8 -7.00 3.94 -1.03
N GLU A 9 -7.84 4.62 -1.80
CA GLU A 9 -8.12 4.28 -3.21
C GLU A 9 -6.87 4.44 -4.08
N GLU A 10 -6.14 5.54 -3.95
CA GLU A 10 -4.88 5.76 -4.68
C GLU A 10 -3.86 4.66 -4.36
N ILE A 11 -3.66 4.33 -3.08
CA ILE A 11 -2.74 3.27 -2.68
C ILE A 11 -3.20 1.92 -3.22
N MET A 12 -4.50 1.62 -3.11
CA MET A 12 -5.07 0.38 -3.61
C MET A 12 -4.87 0.24 -5.12
N LEU A 13 -5.07 1.31 -5.90
CA LEU A 13 -4.83 1.32 -7.35
C LEU A 13 -3.37 1.06 -7.68
N ILE A 14 -2.44 1.71 -6.97
CA ILE A 14 -1.00 1.51 -7.16
C ILE A 14 -0.62 0.06 -6.84
N ILE A 15 -1.09 -0.48 -5.71
CA ILE A 15 -0.84 -1.87 -5.32
C ILE A 15 -1.42 -2.84 -6.35
N TRP A 16 -2.60 -2.54 -6.89
CA TRP A 16 -3.25 -3.34 -7.91
C TRP A 16 -2.50 -3.32 -9.24
N GLN A 17 -1.96 -2.17 -9.65
CA GLN A 17 -1.12 -2.04 -10.84
C GLN A 17 0.21 -2.78 -10.69
N VAL A 18 0.85 -2.66 -9.52
CA VAL A 18 2.14 -3.30 -9.24
C VAL A 18 1.97 -4.81 -8.99
N LYS A 19 0.78 -5.26 -8.58
CA LYS A 19 0.37 -6.64 -8.21
C LYS A 19 1.15 -7.26 -7.05
N SER A 20 2.43 -6.93 -6.87
CA SER A 20 3.30 -7.44 -5.81
C SER A 20 4.48 -6.48 -5.65
N GLY A 21 4.62 -5.90 -4.46
CA GLY A 21 5.66 -4.93 -4.18
C GLY A 21 5.77 -4.64 -2.68
N VAL A 22 6.83 -3.95 -2.31
CA VAL A 22 7.00 -3.44 -0.94
C VAL A 22 6.44 -2.03 -0.83
N ILE A 23 6.16 -1.59 0.39
CA ILE A 23 5.67 -0.22 0.67
C ILE A 23 6.53 0.85 -0.01
N LYS A 24 7.85 0.62 -0.08
CA LYS A 24 8.82 1.50 -0.72
C LYS A 24 8.62 1.60 -2.25
N ASP A 25 8.17 0.53 -2.89
CA ASP A 25 7.89 0.52 -4.34
C ASP A 25 6.62 1.31 -4.64
N PHE A 26 5.56 1.11 -3.84
CA PHE A 26 4.33 1.88 -3.93
C PHE A 26 4.57 3.38 -3.71
N LEU A 27 5.44 3.73 -2.75
CA LEU A 27 5.82 5.12 -2.48
C LEU A 27 6.60 5.76 -3.65
N ASN A 28 7.38 4.98 -4.39
CA ASN A 28 8.10 5.46 -5.58
C ASN A 28 7.16 5.68 -6.78
N ARG A 29 6.07 4.91 -6.86
CA ARG A 29 5.02 5.02 -7.88
C ARG A 29 4.04 6.17 -7.62
N MET A 30 4.02 6.73 -6.42
CA MET A 30 3.18 7.88 -6.08
C MET A 30 3.75 9.18 -6.65
N GLU A 31 2.87 9.96 -7.28
CA GLU A 31 3.15 11.33 -7.70
C GLU A 31 3.24 12.27 -6.48
N GLU A 32 3.97 13.38 -6.60
CA GLU A 32 4.09 14.34 -5.50
C GLU A 32 2.77 15.09 -5.26
N PRO A 33 2.35 15.31 -3.99
CA PRO A 33 3.12 15.13 -2.76
C PRO A 33 3.08 13.70 -2.20
N LYS A 34 4.27 13.09 -2.04
CA LYS A 34 4.39 11.73 -1.50
C LYS A 34 3.97 11.72 -0.03
N PRO A 35 2.93 10.95 0.36
CA PRO A 35 2.56 10.80 1.75
C PRO A 35 3.71 10.12 2.53
N PRO A 36 3.85 10.38 3.83
CA PRO A 36 4.89 9.71 4.60
C PRO A 36 4.67 8.19 4.61
N TYR A 37 5.77 7.44 4.69
CA TYR A 37 5.78 5.97 4.72
C TYR A 37 4.79 5.39 5.75
N THR A 38 4.67 6.05 6.91
CA THR A 38 3.76 5.65 8.00
C THR A 38 2.29 5.71 7.60
N THR A 39 1.90 6.68 6.76
CA THR A 39 0.55 6.79 6.19
C THR A 39 0.28 5.64 5.25
N VAL A 40 1.20 5.36 4.32
CA VAL A 40 1.08 4.21 3.41
C VAL A 40 1.00 2.90 4.20
N ALA A 41 1.86 2.71 5.19
CA ALA A 41 1.86 1.52 6.03
C ALA A 41 0.53 1.35 6.82
N SER A 42 -0.06 2.45 7.29
CA SER A 42 -1.34 2.43 8.02
C SER A 42 -2.50 2.08 7.09
N ILE A 43 -2.51 2.65 5.88
CA ILE A 43 -3.49 2.34 4.83
C ILE A 43 -3.39 0.88 4.40
N VAL A 44 -2.18 0.39 4.12
CA VAL A 44 -1.96 -1.02 3.76
C VAL A 44 -2.45 -1.95 4.88
N LYS A 45 -2.17 -1.63 6.15
CA LYS A 45 -2.71 -2.37 7.30
C LYS A 45 -4.24 -2.34 7.37
N ASN A 46 -4.86 -1.21 7.08
CA ASN A 46 -6.32 -1.10 7.05
C ASN A 46 -6.92 -1.94 5.91
N LEU A 47 -6.35 -1.85 4.71
CA LEU A 47 -6.76 -2.65 3.55
C LEU A 47 -6.58 -4.16 3.81
N GLU A 48 -5.51 -4.55 4.50
CA GLU A 48 -5.29 -5.92 4.96
C GLU A 48 -6.34 -6.36 5.98
N LYS A 49 -6.60 -5.54 7.01
CA LYS A 49 -7.65 -5.83 8.01
C LYS A 49 -9.03 -5.95 7.39
N LYS A 50 -9.31 -5.16 6.36
CA LYS A 50 -10.54 -5.21 5.58
C LYS A 50 -10.59 -6.41 4.60
N GLY A 51 -9.48 -7.14 4.43
CA GLY A 51 -9.40 -8.31 3.55
C GLY A 51 -9.20 -7.98 2.07
N PHE A 52 -8.94 -6.73 1.71
CA PHE A 52 -8.65 -6.31 0.32
C PHE A 52 -7.23 -6.69 -0.11
N LEU A 53 -6.30 -6.74 0.85
CA LEU A 53 -4.91 -7.09 0.61
C LEU A 53 -4.51 -8.26 1.50
N THR A 54 -3.63 -9.12 0.98
CA THR A 54 -2.94 -10.13 1.78
C THR A 54 -1.47 -9.74 1.78
N SER A 55 -0.95 -9.24 2.90
CA SER A 55 0.49 -9.08 2.99
C SER A 55 1.14 -10.46 3.10
N LYS A 56 2.00 -10.78 2.14
CA LYS A 56 3.00 -11.82 2.33
C LYS A 56 4.19 -11.13 2.99
N LYS A 57 4.51 -11.51 4.23
CA LYS A 57 5.82 -11.18 4.82
C LYS A 57 6.88 -11.78 3.91
N HIS A 58 7.48 -10.97 3.05
CA HIS A 58 8.73 -11.32 2.41
C HIS A 58 9.80 -11.17 3.48
N GLY A 59 10.00 -12.23 4.25
CA GLY A 59 10.96 -12.26 5.34
C GLY A 59 12.37 -12.02 4.80
N ASN A 60 13.06 -11.04 5.38
CA ASN A 60 14.51 -10.89 5.32
C ASN A 60 15.15 -11.10 3.94
N ILE A 61 14.75 -10.32 2.94
CA ILE A 61 15.63 -10.09 1.79
C ILE A 61 16.77 -9.17 2.27
N TYR A 62 17.82 -9.82 2.77
CA TYR A 62 19.18 -9.34 2.66
C TYR A 62 19.61 -9.61 1.22
N GLU A 63 19.79 -8.55 0.43
CA GLU A 63 20.66 -8.59 -0.74
C GLU A 63 22.03 -8.05 -0.32
#